data_AF-A0A9D1PPH4-F1
#
_entry.id   AF-A0A9D1PPH4-F1
#
_cell.length_a   1.000
_cell.length_b   1.000
_cell.length_c   1.000
_cell.angle_alpha   90.00
_cell.angle_beta   90.00
_cell.angle_gamma   90.00
#
_symmetry.space_group_name_H-M   'P 1'
#
loop_
_entity.id
_entity.type
_entity.pdbx_description
1 polymer ?
#
loop_
_entity_poly.entity_id
_entity_poly.type
_entity_poly.pdbx_seq_one_letter_code
_entity_poly.pdbx_strand_id
1 'polypeptide(L)'
;MDKNLYGFADRVKYLREKAGLTQAELARRLCLSRASVNSWEMGLSAPSTPFIVELSRLFHVTSDYLLGLDGMTIKTDNLTDREISAVLNIIDCFDSLKNGNAEK
;
A
#
# COMPACT_ATOMS: atom_id res chain seq x y z
N MET A 1 2.97 -6.30 13.87
CA MET A 1 2.51 -6.74 12.52
C MET A 1 2.61 -5.54 11.61
N ASP A 2 3.25 -5.72 10.46
CA ASP A 2 4.07 -4.73 9.75
C ASP A 2 3.36 -3.41 9.39
N LYS A 3 3.72 -2.33 10.09
CA LYS A 3 3.31 -0.93 9.84
C LYS A 3 3.99 -0.32 8.59
N ASN A 4 4.37 -1.11 7.59
CA ASN A 4 5.19 -0.62 6.47
C ASN A 4 5.10 -1.48 5.19
N LEU A 5 3.89 -1.65 4.62
CA LEU A 5 3.78 -2.09 3.23
C LEU A 5 3.92 -0.87 2.31
N TYR A 6 5.18 -0.56 2.02
CA TYR A 6 5.67 0.62 1.30
C TYR A 6 5.18 0.66 -0.15
N GLY A 7 4.20 1.53 -0.45
CA GLY A 7 3.84 1.89 -1.82
C GLY A 7 3.27 0.79 -2.71
N PHE A 8 2.85 1.18 -3.91
CA PHE A 8 2.17 0.31 -4.87
C PHE A 8 2.96 -0.97 -5.22
N ALA A 9 4.29 -0.85 -5.39
CA ALA A 9 5.17 -1.94 -5.80
C ALA A 9 5.15 -3.11 -4.81
N ASP A 10 5.34 -2.83 -3.52
CA ASP A 10 5.38 -3.86 -2.48
C ASP A 10 4.02 -4.51 -2.28
N ARG A 11 2.93 -3.74 -2.41
CA ARG A 11 1.56 -4.27 -2.31
C ARG A 11 1.25 -5.25 -3.44
N VAL A 12 1.59 -4.93 -4.69
CA VAL A 12 1.40 -5.85 -5.82
C VAL A 12 2.24 -7.11 -5.65
N LYS A 13 3.52 -6.96 -5.28
CA LYS A 13 4.40 -8.11 -5.04
C LYS A 13 3.86 -9.03 -3.95
N TYR A 14 3.46 -8.45 -2.81
CA TYR A 14 2.87 -9.17 -1.69
C TYR A 14 1.60 -9.92 -2.10
N LEU A 15 0.67 -9.27 -2.81
CA LEU A 15 -0.57 -9.90 -3.27
C LEU A 15 -0.31 -11.03 -4.28
N ARG A 16 0.66 -10.82 -5.20
CA ARG A 16 1.08 -11.85 -6.16
C ARG A 16 1.61 -13.08 -5.44
N GLU A 17 2.51 -12.89 -4.47
CA GLU A 17 3.12 -13.97 -3.69
C GLU A 17 2.09 -14.70 -2.82
N LYS A 18 1.18 -13.94 -2.18
CA LYS A 18 0.05 -14.49 -1.42
C LYS A 18 -0.90 -15.32 -2.29
N ALA A 19 -1.06 -14.95 -3.57
CA ALA A 19 -1.83 -15.71 -4.54
C ALA A 19 -1.07 -16.91 -5.13
N GLY A 20 0.18 -17.16 -4.71
CA GLY A 20 1.02 -18.25 -5.20
C GLY A 20 1.44 -18.09 -6.67
N LEU A 21 1.44 -16.86 -7.19
CA LEU A 21 1.75 -16.59 -8.60
C LEU A 21 3.21 -16.18 -8.77
N THR A 22 3.84 -16.67 -9.82
CA THR A 22 5.09 -16.11 -10.36
C THR A 22 4.79 -14.80 -11.11
N GLN A 23 5.82 -13.95 -11.31
CA GLN A 23 5.68 -12.74 -12.13
C GLN A 23 5.20 -13.06 -13.55
N ALA A 24 5.64 -14.19 -14.12
CA ALA A 24 5.23 -14.63 -15.45
C ALA A 24 3.76 -15.08 -15.48
N GLU A 25 3.25 -15.69 -14.42
CA GLU A 25 1.83 -16.05 -14.31
C GLU A 25 0.93 -14.84 -14.17
N LEU A 26 1.30 -13.87 -13.34
CA LEU A 26 0.57 -12.61 -13.24
C LEU A 26 0.56 -11.88 -14.58
N ALA A 27 1.70 -11.81 -15.25
CA ALA A 27 1.82 -11.21 -16.57
C ALA A 27 0.91 -11.89 -17.60
N ARG A 28 0.88 -13.24 -17.62
CA ARG A 28 -0.02 -13.99 -18.51
C ARG A 28 -1.51 -13.71 -18.24
N ARG A 29 -1.91 -13.58 -16.98
CA ARG A 29 -3.31 -13.25 -16.61
C ARG A 29 -3.74 -11.85 -17.06
N LEU A 30 -2.80 -10.91 -17.10
CA LEU A 30 -3.02 -9.52 -17.53
C LEU A 30 -2.67 -9.28 -19.01
N CYS A 31 -2.37 -10.33 -19.79
CA CYS A 31 -1.92 -10.21 -21.17
C CYS A 31 -0.70 -9.28 -21.35
N LEU A 32 0.24 -9.34 -20.42
CA LEU A 32 1.45 -8.52 -20.36
C LEU A 32 2.73 -9.36 -20.45
N SER A 33 3.86 -8.67 -20.62
CA SER A 33 5.18 -9.28 -20.49
C SER A 33 5.56 -9.47 -19.01
N ARG A 34 6.35 -10.51 -18.70
CA ARG A 34 6.95 -10.66 -17.36
C ARG A 34 7.74 -9.40 -16.94
N ALA A 35 8.43 -8.77 -17.90
CA ALA A 35 9.22 -7.57 -17.66
C ALA A 35 8.36 -6.39 -17.16
N SER A 36 7.12 -6.27 -17.63
CA SER A 36 6.16 -5.26 -17.17
C SER A 36 5.85 -5.45 -15.67
N VAL A 37 5.48 -6.67 -15.27
CA VAL A 37 5.20 -6.98 -13.86
C VAL A 37 6.44 -6.79 -12.98
N ASN A 38 7.62 -7.24 -13.45
CA ASN A 38 8.87 -7.03 -12.73
C ASN A 38 9.18 -5.53 -12.55
N SER A 39 8.95 -4.72 -13.58
CA SER A 39 9.16 -3.27 -13.52
C SER A 39 8.25 -2.61 -12.48
N TRP A 40 6.99 -3.04 -12.37
CA TRP A 40 6.07 -2.56 -11.33
C TRP A 40 6.52 -2.95 -9.93
N GLU A 41 6.91 -4.21 -9.72
CA GLU A 41 7.34 -4.72 -8.41
C GLU A 41 8.69 -4.16 -7.96
N MET A 42 9.51 -3.66 -8.90
CA MET A 42 10.76 -2.94 -8.59
C MET A 42 10.54 -1.43 -8.43
N GLY A 43 9.31 -0.92 -8.62
CA GLY A 43 9.03 0.52 -8.59
C GLY A 43 9.65 1.31 -9.76
N LEU A 44 10.07 0.63 -10.83
CA LEU A 44 10.70 1.25 -12.00
C LEU A 44 9.67 1.85 -12.98
N SER A 45 8.43 1.35 -12.95
CA SER A 45 7.30 1.92 -13.69
C SER A 45 6.00 1.70 -12.92
N ALA A 46 4.96 2.43 -13.32
CA ALA A 46 3.61 2.26 -12.79
C ALA A 46 2.68 1.65 -13.86
N PRO A 47 1.71 0.81 -13.48
CA PRO A 47 0.65 0.38 -14.37
C PRO A 47 -0.23 1.56 -14.77
N SER A 48 -0.85 1.46 -15.94
CA SER A 48 -1.96 2.33 -16.30
C SER A 48 -3.21 2.02 -15.46
N THR A 49 -4.14 2.97 -15.39
CA THR A 49 -5.40 2.83 -14.64
C THR A 49 -6.17 1.54 -14.94
N PRO A 50 -6.30 1.07 -16.20
CA PRO A 50 -6.96 -0.21 -16.49
C PRO A 50 -6.33 -1.40 -15.74
N PHE A 51 -4.98 -1.46 -15.67
CA PHE A 51 -4.30 -2.54 -14.96
C PHE A 51 -4.46 -2.44 -13.44
N ILE A 52 -4.57 -1.22 -12.89
CA ILE A 52 -4.92 -1.04 -11.47
C ILE A 52 -6.29 -1.67 -11.19
N VAL A 53 -7.28 -1.42 -12.07
CA VAL A 53 -8.63 -2.01 -11.94
C VAL A 53 -8.59 -3.54 -12.06
N GLU A 54 -7.82 -4.08 -13.01
CA GLU A 54 -7.66 -5.53 -13.16
C GLU A 54 -6.98 -6.17 -11.94
N LEU A 55 -5.92 -5.56 -11.42
CA LEU A 55 -5.22 -6.01 -10.21
C LEU A 55 -6.17 -5.98 -9.00
N SER A 56 -6.97 -4.93 -8.84
CA SER A 56 -7.97 -4.82 -7.77
C SER A 56 -8.98 -5.97 -7.83
N ARG A 57 -9.47 -6.30 -9.02
CA ARG A 57 -10.40 -7.42 -9.23
C ARG A 57 -9.73 -8.77 -9.00
N LEU A 58 -8.53 -8.97 -9.54
CA LEU A 58 -7.77 -10.22 -9.46
C LEU A 58 -7.43 -10.58 -8.01
N PHE A 59 -7.07 -9.58 -7.19
CA PHE A 59 -6.65 -9.79 -5.81
C PHE A 59 -7.73 -9.50 -4.78
N HIS A 60 -8.94 -9.14 -5.21
CA HIS A 60 -10.08 -8.83 -4.34
C HIS A 60 -9.77 -7.72 -3.32
N VAL A 61 -9.14 -6.64 -3.78
CA VAL A 61 -8.79 -5.46 -2.97
C VAL A 61 -9.27 -4.18 -3.64
N THR A 62 -9.41 -3.09 -2.88
CA THR A 62 -9.72 -1.78 -3.45
C THR A 62 -8.53 -1.20 -4.20
N SER A 63 -8.79 -0.30 -5.15
CA SER A 63 -7.74 0.51 -5.79
C SER A 63 -6.96 1.31 -4.76
N ASP A 64 -7.65 1.83 -3.74
CA ASP A 64 -7.09 2.62 -2.65
C ASP A 64 -6.08 1.79 -1.86
N TYR A 65 -6.41 0.53 -1.57
CA TYR A 65 -5.42 -0.40 -1.01
C TYR A 65 -4.27 -0.67 -1.97
N LEU A 66 -4.45 -0.81 -3.28
CA LEU A 66 -3.28 -0.96 -4.15
C LEU A 66 -2.38 0.29 -4.15
N LEU A 67 -2.99 1.48 -4.10
CA LEU A 67 -2.32 2.77 -4.25
C LEU A 67 -1.75 3.35 -2.94
N GLY A 68 -1.99 2.72 -1.80
CA GLY A 68 -1.55 3.27 -0.51
C GLY A 68 -2.47 4.33 0.09
N LEU A 69 -3.73 4.36 -0.34
CA LEU A 69 -4.75 5.32 0.07
C LEU A 69 -5.77 4.72 1.06
N ASP A 70 -5.47 3.57 1.66
CA ASP A 70 -6.30 2.90 2.67
C ASP A 70 -6.23 3.56 4.06
N GLY A 71 -5.35 4.55 4.23
CA GLY A 71 -5.24 5.37 5.44
C GLY A 71 -5.82 6.78 5.26
N MET A 72 -6.10 7.44 6.38
CA MET A 72 -6.45 8.87 6.40
C MET A 72 -5.18 9.72 6.29
N THR A 73 -5.21 10.76 5.46
CA THR A 73 -4.14 11.76 5.38
C THR A 73 -4.57 13.05 6.05
N ILE A 74 -3.62 13.74 6.69
CA ILE A 74 -3.81 15.06 7.28
C ILE A 74 -3.06 16.04 6.38
N LYS A 75 -3.73 17.08 5.88
CA LYS A 75 -3.05 18.15 5.14
C LYS A 75 -2.19 18.95 6.11
N THR A 76 -0.91 19.08 5.80
CA THR A 76 0.06 19.82 6.63
C THR A 76 0.67 21.02 5.91
N ASP A 77 0.13 21.40 4.76
CA ASP A 77 0.70 22.43 3.85
C ASP A 77 0.99 23.78 4.54
N ASN A 78 0.23 24.11 5.60
CA ASN A 78 0.36 25.36 6.35
C ASN A 78 0.83 25.16 7.80
N LEU A 79 1.37 23.98 8.13
CA LEU A 79 1.86 23.67 9.47
C LEU A 79 3.38 23.70 9.49
N THR A 80 3.93 24.25 10.57
CA THR A 80 5.34 24.15 10.90
C THR A 80 5.69 22.74 11.38
N ASP A 81 6.97 22.36 11.30
CA ASP A 81 7.46 21.08 11.81
C ASP A 81 7.11 20.85 13.29
N ARG A 82 7.07 21.93 14.08
CA ARG A 82 6.68 21.89 15.49
C ARG A 82 5.20 21.56 15.65
N GLU A 83 4.33 22.13 14.84
CA GLU A 83 2.89 21.85 14.85
C GLU A 83 2.62 20.43 14.37
N ILE A 84 3.30 19.98 13.31
CA ILE A 84 3.22 18.59 12.83
C ILE A 84 3.66 17.63 13.94
N SER A 85 4.79 17.90 14.60
CA SER A 85 5.28 17.08 15.72
C SER A 85 4.29 17.02 16.88
N ALA A 86 3.64 18.14 17.22
CA ALA A 86 2.61 18.17 18.25
C ALA A 86 1.41 17.27 17.89
N VAL A 87 0.94 17.32 16.64
CA VAL A 87 -0.16 16.47 16.15
C VAL A 87 0.24 14.98 16.19
N LEU A 88 1.44 14.64 15.74
CA LEU A 88 1.94 13.26 15.77
C LEU A 88 2.02 12.73 17.21
N ASN A 89 2.53 13.52 18.15
CA ASN A 89 2.59 13.15 19.57
C ASN A 89 1.19 12.90 20.16
N ILE A 90 0.17 13.66 19.75
CA ILE A 90 -1.22 13.46 20.17
C ILE A 90 -1.76 12.13 19.63
N ILE A 91 -1.50 11.82 18.36
CA ILE A 91 -1.90 10.55 17.74
C ILE A 91 -1.25 9.37 18.46
N ASP A 92 0.06 9.43 18.69
CA ASP A 92 0.81 8.38 19.39
C ASP A 92 0.32 8.17 20.83
N CYS A 93 -0.08 9.25 21.51
CA CYS A 93 -0.68 9.19 22.83
C CYS A 93 -2.00 8.40 22.79
N PHE A 94 -2.89 8.67 21.84
CA PHE A 94 -4.15 7.94 21.70
C PHE A 94 -3.95 6.46 21.35
N ASP A 95 -2.98 6.14 20.49
CA ASP A 95 -2.64 4.76 20.16
C ASP A 95 -2.11 4.00 21.39
N SER A 96 -1.23 4.64 22.16
CA SER A 96 -0.66 4.06 23.39
C SER A 96 -1.75 3.77 24.44
N LEU A 97 -2.74 4.67 24.58
CA LEU A 97 -3.87 4.48 25.50
C LEU A 97 -4.79 3.32 25.08
N LYS A 98 -5.03 3.14 23.78
CA LYS A 98 -5.84 2.02 23.28
C LYS A 98 -5.16 0.68 23.50
N ASN A 99 -3.85 0.60 23.27
CA ASN A 99 -3.10 -0.65 23.42
C ASN A 99 -2.84 -1.00 24.90
N GLY A 100 -2.65 -0.01 25.77
CA GLY A 100 -2.48 -0.24 27.22
C GLY A 100 -3.75 -0.68 27.96
N ASN A 101 -4.94 -0.46 27.39
CA ASN A 101 -6.22 -0.88 27.96
C ASN A 101 -6.68 -2.27 27.47
N ALA A 102 -6.00 -2.89 26.50
CA ALA A 102 -6.35 -4.21 25.97
C ALA A 102 -5.71 -5.37 26.77
N GLU A 103 -4.82 -5.07 27.72
CA GLU A 103 -4.11 -6.05 28.56
C GLU A 103 -4.57 -6.06 30.04
N LYS A 104 -5.73 -5.45 30.35
CA LYS A 104 -6.35 -5.49 31.69
C LYS A 104 -7.73 -6.13 31.68
#